data_AF-A0A819YT39-F1
#
_entry.id   AF-A0A819YT39-F1
#
_cell.length_a   1.000
_cell.length_b   1.000
_cell.length_c   1.000
_cell.angle_alpha   90.00
_cell.angle_beta   90.00
_cell.angle_gamma   90.00
#
_symmetry.space_group_name_H-M   'P 1'
#
loop_
_entity.id
_entity.type
_entity.pdbx_description
1 polymer ?
#
loop_
_entity_poly.entity_id
_entity_poly.type
_entity_poly.pdbx_seq_one_letter_code
_entity_poly.pdbx_strand_id
1 'polypeptide(L)'
;MSLIPNSWYWKQLKLALTCFLCCLPIAFFFLINFYLTLVILILWSLIIIKNAYFNPITLNILYTRFSFELLLESPDLLSQFRPLGLDLFKTQLHDYSISFHEHEKKKFQKELTYLRSFKNKKLSPDQRQSYDILEYYLNINLNRELSNEFDYHNYLINQKSGPQFDIISFIIKFHRILKLNDAEAYLIRVQRISKAFDQLIEQQIERRHRNIETPRFVLQRVIDGLEAFHKQLRDEPNKSPLIITFIDKLNDRICSKEKQNELINRLLNIIKINVIPAYDRLLNILHEDLSNVKTDHGLWKLPNGDKYYKLCLEYHTTTNMSPDEIHELGKTHVERIQNEMRK
;
A
#
# COMPACT_ATOMS: atom_id res chain seq x y z
N MET A 1 52.78 39.52 -69.86
CA MET A 1 51.39 39.76 -69.39
C MET A 1 51.44 39.89 -67.88
N SER A 2 50.87 41.00 -67.39
CA SER A 2 50.95 41.59 -66.05
C SER A 2 50.96 40.63 -64.85
N LEU A 3 51.95 40.85 -63.98
CA LEU A 3 52.04 40.41 -62.60
C LEU A 3 50.79 40.85 -61.81
N ILE A 4 49.89 39.92 -61.52
CA ILE A 4 48.89 40.10 -60.45
C ILE A 4 49.61 39.82 -59.13
N PRO A 5 49.55 40.72 -58.13
CA PRO A 5 50.41 40.62 -56.96
C PRO A 5 49.98 39.45 -56.07
N ASN A 6 50.87 38.46 -55.97
CA ASN A 6 50.83 37.32 -55.06
C ASN A 6 50.37 37.72 -53.63
N SER A 7 50.61 38.96 -53.21
CA SER A 7 50.31 39.44 -51.86
C SER A 7 48.83 39.42 -51.48
N TRP A 8 47.88 39.55 -52.42
CA TRP A 8 46.44 39.52 -52.09
C TRP A 8 45.96 38.11 -51.75
N TYR A 9 46.37 37.12 -52.55
CA TYR A 9 46.04 35.71 -52.34
C TYR A 9 46.64 35.18 -51.04
N TRP A 10 47.92 35.48 -50.78
CA TRP A 10 48.57 35.10 -49.51
C TRP A 10 47.98 35.83 -48.30
N LYS A 11 47.48 37.07 -48.44
CA LYS A 11 46.74 37.75 -47.36
C LYS A 11 45.39 37.10 -47.07
N GLN A 12 44.61 36.74 -48.09
CA GLN A 12 43.33 36.05 -47.90
C GLN A 12 43.52 34.65 -47.32
N LEU A 13 44.52 33.89 -47.80
CA LEU A 13 44.85 32.58 -47.28
C LEU A 13 45.28 32.66 -45.80
N LYS A 14 46.08 33.67 -45.43
CA LYS A 14 46.52 33.90 -44.06
C LYS A 14 45.35 34.32 -43.15
N LEU A 15 44.41 35.12 -43.64
CA LEU A 15 43.17 35.49 -42.93
C LEU A 15 42.23 34.30 -42.73
N ALA A 16 42.10 33.43 -43.74
CA ALA A 16 41.29 32.22 -43.65
C ALA A 16 41.92 31.21 -42.66
N LEU A 17 43.25 31.04 -42.70
CA LEU A 17 43.99 30.21 -41.74
C LEU A 17 43.91 30.76 -40.32
N THR A 18 44.02 32.08 -40.10
CA THR A 18 43.86 32.65 -38.76
C THR A 18 42.42 32.56 -38.25
N CYS A 19 41.40 32.74 -39.10
CA CYS A 19 40.01 32.46 -38.71
C CYS A 19 39.80 30.98 -38.34
N PHE A 20 40.32 30.05 -39.14
CA PHE A 20 40.20 28.62 -38.89
C PHE A 20 40.92 28.19 -37.60
N LEU A 21 42.14 28.70 -37.39
CA LEU A 21 42.92 28.48 -36.17
C LEU A 21 42.31 29.16 -34.92
N CYS A 22 41.59 30.29 -35.08
CA CYS A 22 40.83 30.91 -33.99
C CYS A 22 39.53 30.16 -33.66
N CYS A 23 38.90 29.49 -34.65
CA CYS A 23 37.66 28.73 -34.44
C CYS A 23 37.88 27.30 -33.92
N LEU A 24 39.04 26.69 -34.18
CA LEU A 24 39.42 25.35 -33.68
C LEU A 24 39.34 25.21 -32.14
N PRO A 25 39.89 26.15 -31.33
CA PRO A 25 39.76 26.14 -29.87
C PRO A 25 38.31 26.22 -29.42
N ILE A 26 37.48 26.98 -30.14
CA ILE A 26 36.05 27.17 -29.83
C ILE A 26 35.27 25.87 -30.10
N ALA A 27 35.48 25.25 -31.26
CA ALA A 27 34.87 23.96 -31.59
C ALA A 27 35.31 22.86 -30.62
N PHE A 28 36.61 22.80 -30.27
CA PHE A 28 37.15 21.86 -29.30
C PHE A 28 36.57 22.09 -27.89
N PHE A 29 36.40 23.35 -27.47
CA PHE A 29 35.73 23.71 -26.22
C PHE A 29 34.26 23.23 -26.19
N PHE A 30 33.49 23.45 -27.25
CA PHE A 30 32.11 22.93 -27.33
C PHE A 30 32.05 21.40 -27.31
N LEU A 31 32.98 20.72 -28.00
CA LEU A 31 33.06 19.27 -28.03
C LEU A 31 33.39 18.72 -26.63
N ILE A 32 34.38 19.28 -25.93
CA ILE A 32 34.70 18.91 -24.55
C ILE A 32 33.50 19.12 -23.62
N ASN A 33 32.83 20.27 -23.69
CA ASN A 33 31.66 20.54 -22.85
C ASN A 33 30.50 19.59 -23.15
N PHE A 34 30.28 19.23 -24.42
CA PHE A 34 29.30 18.23 -24.80
C PHE A 34 29.62 16.85 -24.20
N TYR A 35 30.87 16.38 -24.31
CA TYR A 35 31.30 15.12 -23.70
C TYR A 35 31.21 15.15 -22.17
N LEU A 36 31.63 16.24 -21.52
CA LEU A 36 31.49 16.41 -20.08
C LEU A 36 30.02 16.34 -19.65
N THR A 37 29.13 17.02 -20.38
CA THR A 37 27.69 16.98 -20.11
C THR A 37 27.14 15.56 -20.26
N LEU A 38 27.53 14.85 -21.32
CA LEU A 38 27.12 13.46 -21.54
C LEU A 38 27.60 12.54 -20.42
N VAL A 39 28.86 12.66 -20.00
CA VAL A 39 29.42 11.89 -18.88
C VAL A 39 28.67 12.20 -17.59
N ILE A 40 28.36 13.46 -17.31
CA ILE A 40 27.56 13.87 -16.15
C ILE A 40 26.17 13.22 -16.20
N LEU A 41 25.47 13.25 -17.34
CA LEU A 41 24.16 12.62 -17.51
C LEU A 41 24.21 11.10 -17.30
N ILE A 42 25.26 10.44 -17.80
CA ILE A 42 25.47 9.00 -17.58
C ILE A 42 25.72 8.70 -16.10
N LEU A 43 26.57 9.48 -15.43
CA LEU A 43 26.82 9.30 -13.99
C LEU A 43 25.55 9.53 -13.18
N TRP A 44 24.75 10.55 -13.51
CA TRP A 44 23.45 10.79 -12.90
C TRP A 44 22.48 9.64 -13.14
N SER A 45 22.40 9.11 -14.36
CA SER A 45 21.51 7.97 -14.66
C SER A 45 21.92 6.72 -13.89
N LEU A 46 23.22 6.44 -13.76
CA LEU A 46 23.74 5.34 -12.95
C LEU A 46 23.41 5.51 -11.46
N ILE A 47 23.51 6.74 -10.92
CA ILE A 47 23.11 7.04 -9.53
C ILE A 47 21.61 6.82 -9.35
N ILE A 48 20.77 7.28 -10.29
CA ILE A 48 19.32 7.09 -10.23
C ILE A 48 18.99 5.60 -10.29
N ILE A 49 19.54 4.86 -11.25
CA ILE A 49 19.32 3.41 -11.41
C ILE A 49 19.75 2.65 -10.15
N LYS A 50 20.92 2.98 -9.58
CA LYS A 50 21.41 2.37 -8.35
C LYS A 50 20.41 2.55 -7.21
N ASN A 51 19.95 3.76 -6.98
CA ASN A 51 19.05 4.06 -5.88
C ASN A 51 17.62 3.54 -6.12
N ALA A 52 17.17 3.46 -7.37
CA ALA A 52 15.85 2.93 -7.72
C ALA A 52 15.78 1.40 -7.61
N TYR A 53 16.77 0.68 -8.14
CA TYR A 53 16.66 -0.78 -8.31
C TYR A 53 17.54 -1.60 -7.35
N PHE A 54 18.64 -1.03 -6.87
CA PHE A 54 19.66 -1.71 -6.06
C PHE A 54 19.74 -1.15 -4.63
N ASN A 55 20.76 -1.54 -3.87
CA ASN A 55 21.01 -1.02 -2.53
C ASN A 55 21.29 0.50 -2.60
N PRO A 56 20.45 1.35 -1.97
CA PRO A 56 20.64 2.80 -1.95
C PRO A 56 21.98 3.22 -1.36
N ILE A 57 22.43 4.41 -1.75
CA ILE A 57 23.75 4.92 -1.31
C ILE A 57 23.69 5.38 0.16
N THR A 58 22.55 5.94 0.58
CA THR A 58 22.33 6.49 1.92
C THR A 58 21.07 5.89 2.57
N LEU A 59 21.04 5.89 3.90
CA LEU A 59 19.89 5.41 4.67
C LEU A 59 18.62 6.21 4.36
N ASN A 60 18.75 7.53 4.20
CA ASN A 60 17.61 8.40 3.91
C ASN A 60 16.97 8.05 2.55
N ILE A 61 17.78 7.73 1.53
CA ILE A 61 17.25 7.33 0.22
C ILE A 61 16.53 5.98 0.32
N LEU A 62 17.07 5.02 1.11
CA LEU A 62 16.39 3.76 1.39
C LEU A 62 15.01 3.99 2.03
N TYR A 63 14.98 4.75 3.13
CA TYR A 63 13.75 5.07 3.83
C TYR A 63 12.73 5.77 2.92
N THR A 64 13.19 6.76 2.16
CA THR A 64 12.37 7.53 1.24
C THR A 64 11.81 6.63 0.15
N ARG A 65 12.65 5.84 -0.53
CA ARG A 65 12.21 4.91 -1.57
C ARG A 65 11.17 3.94 -1.01
N PHE A 66 11.47 3.26 0.09
CA PHE A 66 10.56 2.29 0.68
C PHE A 66 9.20 2.93 1.04
N SER A 67 9.21 4.11 1.64
CA SER A 67 7.99 4.86 1.97
C SER A 67 7.18 5.22 0.72
N PHE A 68 7.85 5.68 -0.35
CA PHE A 68 7.18 5.99 -1.61
C PHE A 68 6.63 4.74 -2.30
N GLU A 69 7.35 3.61 -2.26
CA GLU A 69 6.85 2.35 -2.79
C GLU A 69 5.61 1.86 -2.04
N LEU A 70 5.60 1.92 -0.70
CA LEU A 70 4.43 1.58 0.12
C LEU A 70 3.22 2.48 -0.22
N LEU A 71 3.48 3.78 -0.42
CA LEU A 71 2.43 4.71 -0.83
C LEU A 71 1.90 4.39 -2.24
N LEU A 72 2.79 4.20 -3.22
CA LEU A 72 2.42 3.98 -4.63
C LEU A 72 1.69 2.66 -4.87
N GLU A 73 1.96 1.63 -4.06
CA GLU A 73 1.28 0.34 -4.13
C GLU A 73 -0.01 0.29 -3.30
N SER A 74 -0.35 1.36 -2.59
CA SER A 74 -1.60 1.47 -1.85
C SER A 74 -2.52 2.54 -2.48
N PRO A 75 -3.45 2.12 -3.37
CA PRO A 75 -4.49 3.00 -3.88
C PRO A 75 -5.23 3.75 -2.78
N ASP A 76 -5.43 3.09 -1.64
CA ASP A 76 -6.16 3.63 -0.51
C ASP A 76 -5.40 4.78 0.16
N LEU A 77 -4.09 4.61 0.42
CA LEU A 77 -3.26 5.68 0.97
C LEU A 77 -3.11 6.84 -0.03
N LEU A 78 -3.01 6.57 -1.32
CA LEU A 78 -2.95 7.62 -2.35
C LEU A 78 -4.23 8.45 -2.41
N SER A 79 -5.40 7.82 -2.33
CA SER A 79 -6.67 8.53 -2.29
C SER A 79 -6.88 9.27 -0.95
N GLN A 80 -6.31 8.80 0.15
CA GLN A 80 -6.34 9.46 1.46
C GLN A 80 -5.44 10.70 1.49
N PHE A 81 -4.15 10.53 1.20
CA PHE A 81 -3.15 11.59 1.31
C PHE A 81 -3.15 12.55 0.12
N ARG A 82 -3.47 12.06 -1.09
CA ARG A 82 -3.49 12.83 -2.33
C ARG A 82 -2.22 13.66 -2.52
N PRO A 83 -1.05 13.02 -2.70
CA PRO A 83 0.18 13.76 -2.92
C PRO A 83 0.00 14.73 -4.10
N LEU A 84 0.41 15.99 -3.91
CA LEU A 84 0.22 17.08 -4.88
C LEU A 84 -1.26 17.36 -5.23
N GLY A 85 -2.21 16.94 -4.39
CA GLY A 85 -3.64 17.08 -4.62
C GLY A 85 -4.22 16.09 -5.65
N LEU A 86 -3.43 15.10 -6.09
CA LEU A 86 -3.81 14.16 -7.14
C LEU A 86 -4.23 12.80 -6.57
N ASP A 87 -5.26 12.22 -7.17
CA ASP A 87 -5.68 10.83 -6.93
C ASP A 87 -5.50 10.02 -8.21
N LEU A 88 -4.27 9.54 -8.43
CA LEU A 88 -3.87 8.80 -9.63
C LEU A 88 -4.49 7.40 -9.69
N PHE A 89 -4.95 6.88 -8.56
CA PHE A 89 -5.44 5.51 -8.41
C PHE A 89 -6.93 5.47 -8.03
N LYS A 90 -7.67 6.55 -8.31
CA LYS A 90 -9.09 6.74 -7.95
C LYS A 90 -10.06 5.66 -8.46
N THR A 91 -9.65 4.81 -9.38
CA THR A 91 -10.44 3.67 -9.88
C THR A 91 -10.05 2.33 -9.24
N GLN A 92 -8.99 2.30 -8.46
CA GLN A 92 -8.41 1.09 -7.89
C GLN A 92 -8.79 0.92 -6.41
N LEU A 93 -8.77 -0.32 -5.96
CA LEU A 93 -8.78 -0.74 -4.57
C LEU A 93 -7.46 -1.48 -4.30
N HIS A 94 -7.08 -1.61 -3.03
CA HIS A 94 -5.98 -2.47 -2.64
C HIS A 94 -6.10 -3.89 -3.25
N ASP A 95 -4.95 -4.49 -3.58
CA ASP A 95 -4.88 -5.83 -4.16
C ASP A 95 -4.76 -6.85 -3.02
N TYR A 96 -5.83 -7.60 -2.78
CA TYR A 96 -5.86 -8.60 -1.71
C TYR A 96 -5.42 -10.00 -2.18
N SER A 97 -4.85 -10.13 -3.39
CA SER A 97 -4.46 -11.44 -3.93
C SER A 97 -3.29 -12.07 -3.16
N ILE A 98 -3.22 -13.41 -3.22
CA ILE A 98 -2.06 -14.17 -2.75
C ILE A 98 -0.76 -13.69 -3.43
N SER A 99 -0.82 -13.37 -4.73
CA SER A 99 0.35 -12.87 -5.45
C SER A 99 0.86 -11.52 -4.93
N PHE A 100 -0.03 -10.64 -4.48
CA PHE A 100 0.36 -9.36 -3.89
C PHE A 100 1.01 -9.57 -2.51
N HIS A 101 0.45 -10.46 -1.70
CA HIS A 101 1.03 -10.87 -0.41
C HIS A 101 2.46 -11.41 -0.55
N GLU A 102 2.70 -12.28 -1.55
CA GLU A 102 4.04 -12.81 -1.86
C GLU A 102 5.01 -11.73 -2.36
N HIS A 103 4.51 -10.76 -3.13
CA HIS A 103 5.29 -9.59 -3.55
C HIS A 103 5.70 -8.73 -2.35
N GLU A 104 4.78 -8.47 -1.43
CA GLU A 104 5.03 -7.70 -0.22
C GLU A 104 6.09 -8.37 0.66
N LYS A 105 5.98 -9.69 0.86
CA LYS A 105 6.97 -10.49 1.58
C LYS A 105 8.38 -10.36 0.98
N LYS A 106 8.52 -10.53 -0.34
CA LYS A 106 9.81 -10.39 -1.04
C LYS A 106 10.36 -8.99 -0.93
N LYS A 107 9.50 -7.96 -1.02
CA LYS A 107 9.89 -6.57 -0.82
C LYS A 107 10.45 -6.35 0.58
N PHE A 108 9.73 -6.75 1.63
CA PHE A 108 10.18 -6.55 3.01
C PHE A 108 11.52 -7.27 3.26
N GLN A 109 11.70 -8.49 2.73
CA GLN A 109 12.97 -9.22 2.83
C GLN A 109 14.13 -8.47 2.14
N LYS A 110 13.89 -7.96 0.93
CA LYS A 110 14.85 -7.17 0.16
C LYS A 110 15.24 -5.90 0.91
N GLU A 111 14.25 -5.17 1.43
CA GLU A 111 14.46 -3.91 2.15
C GLU A 111 15.18 -4.13 3.49
N LEU A 112 14.86 -5.19 4.23
CA LEU A 112 15.59 -5.54 5.45
C LEU A 112 17.05 -5.88 5.15
N THR A 113 17.31 -6.57 4.04
CA THR A 113 18.68 -6.87 3.59
C THR A 113 19.46 -5.60 3.28
N TYR A 114 18.86 -4.65 2.56
CA TYR A 114 19.49 -3.36 2.29
C TYR A 114 19.69 -2.53 3.56
N LEU A 115 18.70 -2.46 4.43
CA LEU A 115 18.80 -1.77 5.70
C LEU A 115 19.97 -2.30 6.53
N ARG A 116 20.11 -3.62 6.66
CA ARG A 116 21.21 -4.25 7.42
C ARG A 116 22.61 -3.89 6.91
N SER A 117 22.76 -3.54 5.63
CA SER A 117 24.04 -3.04 5.08
C SER A 117 24.49 -1.69 5.67
N PHE A 118 23.58 -0.95 6.33
CA PHE A 118 23.90 0.30 7.02
C PHE A 118 24.25 0.12 8.50
N LYS A 119 24.13 -1.10 9.06
CA LYS A 119 24.29 -1.35 10.52
C LYS A 119 25.59 -0.81 11.09
N ASN A 120 26.70 -1.06 10.37
CA ASN A 120 28.07 -0.72 10.81
C ASN A 120 28.57 0.61 10.22
N LYS A 121 27.71 1.38 9.52
CA LYS A 121 28.09 2.69 8.99
C LYS A 121 28.00 3.75 10.11
N LYS A 122 28.78 4.82 9.96
CA LYS A 122 28.70 5.99 10.84
C LYS A 122 27.40 6.75 10.56
N LEU A 123 26.38 6.50 11.38
CA LEU A 123 25.07 7.17 11.32
C LEU A 123 25.04 8.33 12.32
N SER A 124 24.31 9.41 11.99
CA SER A 124 23.94 10.41 12.99
C SER A 124 22.97 9.81 14.03
N PRO A 125 22.77 10.44 15.20
CA PRO A 125 21.77 9.98 16.18
C PRO A 125 20.37 9.81 15.58
N ASP A 126 19.89 10.76 14.76
CA ASP A 126 18.58 10.67 14.11
C ASP A 126 18.50 9.53 13.08
N GLN A 127 19.58 9.30 12.35
CA GLN A 127 19.68 8.18 11.41
C GLN A 127 19.71 6.83 12.13
N ARG A 128 20.38 6.75 13.29
CA ARG A 128 20.38 5.56 14.13
C ARG A 128 18.97 5.24 14.61
N GLN A 129 18.24 6.22 15.12
CA GLN A 129 16.86 6.07 15.54
C GLN A 129 15.95 5.62 14.38
N SER A 130 16.08 6.26 13.22
CA SER A 130 15.30 5.92 12.02
C SER A 130 15.59 4.50 11.53
N TYR A 131 16.86 4.08 11.60
CA TYR A 131 17.24 2.70 11.32
C TYR A 131 16.54 1.75 12.28
N ASP A 132 16.62 2.00 13.59
CA ASP A 132 16.16 1.05 14.60
C ASP A 132 14.63 0.86 14.52
N ILE A 133 13.89 1.94 14.24
CA ILE A 133 12.44 1.88 13.97
C ILE A 133 12.14 1.05 12.73
N LEU A 134 12.84 1.31 11.61
CA LEU A 134 12.58 0.58 10.37
C LEU A 134 13.01 -0.89 10.47
N GLU A 135 14.12 -1.18 11.16
CA GLU A 135 14.59 -2.56 11.39
C GLU A 135 13.57 -3.31 12.26
N TYR A 136 13.08 -2.70 13.34
CA TYR A 136 12.01 -3.29 14.16
C TYR A 136 10.76 -3.56 13.31
N TYR A 137 10.27 -2.56 12.56
CA TYR A 137 9.09 -2.67 11.70
C TYR A 137 9.23 -3.80 10.66
N LEU A 138 10.36 -3.88 9.96
CA LEU A 138 10.57 -4.92 8.96
C LEU A 138 10.69 -6.31 9.61
N ASN A 139 11.44 -6.45 10.71
CA ASN A 139 11.59 -7.73 11.40
C ASN A 139 10.27 -8.23 11.97
N ILE A 140 9.49 -7.39 12.66
CA ILE A 140 8.26 -7.84 13.31
C ILE A 140 7.23 -8.32 12.28
N ASN A 141 7.16 -7.68 11.11
CA ASN A 141 6.30 -8.13 10.00
C ASN A 141 6.82 -9.43 9.37
N LEU A 142 8.13 -9.52 9.09
CA LEU A 142 8.77 -10.72 8.51
C LEU A 142 8.82 -11.93 9.43
N ASN A 143 8.70 -11.72 10.74
CA ASN A 143 8.62 -12.79 11.72
C ASN A 143 7.17 -13.14 12.08
N ARG A 144 6.18 -12.33 11.69
CA ARG A 144 4.74 -12.62 11.86
C ARG A 144 4.08 -12.86 10.50
N GLU A 145 3.40 -11.85 9.99
CA GLU A 145 2.43 -11.94 8.89
C GLU A 145 3.09 -12.20 7.53
N LEU A 146 4.37 -11.84 7.37
CA LEU A 146 5.16 -12.08 6.16
C LEU A 146 6.22 -13.19 6.36
N SER A 147 6.10 -13.98 7.43
CA SER A 147 7.03 -15.09 7.69
C SER A 147 6.68 -16.32 6.86
N ASN A 148 7.54 -17.34 6.86
CA ASN A 148 7.19 -18.66 6.31
C ASN A 148 6.45 -19.52 7.33
N GLU A 149 6.75 -19.37 8.63
CA GLU A 149 6.20 -20.19 9.72
C GLU A 149 4.79 -19.73 10.12
N PHE A 150 4.59 -18.41 10.22
CA PHE A 150 3.37 -17.77 10.72
C PHE A 150 2.57 -17.04 9.62
N ASP A 151 2.89 -17.31 8.36
CA ASP A 151 2.12 -16.82 7.24
C ASP A 151 0.63 -17.15 7.46
N TYR A 152 -0.26 -16.22 7.16
CA TYR A 152 -1.71 -16.36 7.32
C TYR A 152 -2.24 -16.56 8.76
N HIS A 153 -1.41 -16.54 9.82
CA HIS A 153 -1.86 -16.77 11.21
C HIS A 153 -2.77 -15.68 11.80
N ASN A 154 -3.01 -14.60 11.04
CA ASN A 154 -3.98 -13.56 11.38
C ASN A 154 -5.39 -13.94 10.88
N TYR A 155 -6.42 -13.39 11.54
CA TYR A 155 -7.80 -13.51 11.10
C TYR A 155 -8.17 -12.32 10.21
N LEU A 156 -7.97 -12.49 8.89
CA LEU A 156 -8.21 -11.46 7.87
C LEU A 156 -9.62 -10.87 7.97
N ILE A 157 -10.60 -11.75 8.15
CA ILE A 157 -12.01 -11.40 8.32
C ILE A 157 -12.36 -11.63 9.79
N ASN A 158 -12.75 -10.57 10.49
CA ASN A 158 -13.15 -10.64 11.89
C ASN A 158 -14.21 -9.58 12.23
N GLN A 159 -14.70 -9.62 13.47
CA GLN A 159 -15.81 -8.79 13.94
C GLN A 159 -15.43 -7.33 14.28
N LYS A 160 -14.13 -7.02 14.38
CA LYS A 160 -13.64 -5.70 14.82
C LYS A 160 -13.20 -4.83 13.64
N SER A 161 -12.53 -5.44 12.66
CA SER A 161 -11.95 -4.76 11.52
C SER A 161 -11.77 -5.72 10.35
N GLY A 162 -11.33 -5.21 9.21
CA GLY A 162 -10.91 -6.01 8.08
C GLY A 162 -11.52 -5.55 6.76
N PRO A 163 -11.00 -6.06 5.64
CA PRO A 163 -11.35 -5.58 4.31
C PRO A 163 -12.86 -5.61 4.00
N GLN A 164 -13.59 -6.57 4.57
CA GLN A 164 -15.04 -6.68 4.45
C GLN A 164 -15.81 -5.42 4.90
N PHE A 165 -15.23 -4.64 5.82
CA PHE A 165 -15.78 -3.34 6.27
C PHE A 165 -14.98 -2.16 5.72
N ASP A 166 -13.65 -2.30 5.70
CA ASP A 166 -12.73 -1.22 5.39
C ASP A 166 -12.85 -0.74 3.94
N ILE A 167 -13.13 -1.64 2.99
CA ILE A 167 -13.31 -1.27 1.57
C ILE A 167 -14.47 -0.27 1.40
N ILE A 168 -15.63 -0.56 2.00
CA ILE A 168 -16.80 0.32 1.91
C ILE A 168 -16.54 1.63 2.63
N SER A 169 -16.02 1.55 3.86
CA SER A 169 -15.65 2.70 4.68
C SER A 169 -14.67 3.63 3.94
N PHE A 170 -13.68 3.06 3.27
CA PHE A 170 -12.71 3.78 2.47
C PHE A 170 -13.37 4.52 1.30
N ILE A 171 -14.19 3.83 0.50
CA ILE A 171 -14.86 4.43 -0.66
C ILE A 171 -15.74 5.62 -0.23
N ILE A 172 -16.58 5.44 0.80
CA ILE A 172 -17.49 6.50 1.25
C ILE A 172 -16.74 7.66 1.89
N LYS A 173 -15.64 7.43 2.61
CA LYS A 173 -14.89 8.51 3.28
C LYS A 173 -13.96 9.25 2.34
N PHE A 174 -13.18 8.54 1.53
CA PHE A 174 -12.01 9.11 0.87
C PHE A 174 -12.15 9.31 -0.64
N HIS A 175 -13.11 8.68 -1.32
CA HIS A 175 -13.36 8.97 -2.73
C HIS A 175 -14.02 10.34 -2.88
N ARG A 176 -13.36 11.29 -3.56
CA ARG A 176 -13.92 12.63 -3.84
C ARG A 176 -14.58 12.66 -5.21
N ILE A 177 -15.64 13.43 -5.35
CA ILE A 177 -16.29 13.71 -6.62
C ILE A 177 -16.24 15.22 -6.84
N LEU A 178 -15.27 15.70 -7.63
CA LEU A 178 -15.10 17.13 -7.92
C LEU A 178 -15.48 17.48 -9.35
N LYS A 179 -15.46 16.49 -10.24
CA LYS A 179 -15.84 16.60 -11.66
C LYS A 179 -16.44 15.28 -12.13
N LEU A 180 -17.05 15.30 -13.32
CA LEU A 180 -17.74 14.14 -13.88
C LEU A 180 -16.87 12.87 -13.94
N ASN A 181 -15.59 12.99 -14.34
CA ASN A 181 -14.67 11.85 -14.38
C ASN A 181 -14.40 11.21 -13.01
N ASP A 182 -14.61 11.94 -11.90
CA ASP A 182 -14.46 11.38 -10.56
C ASP A 182 -15.69 10.56 -10.15
N ALA A 183 -16.88 10.94 -10.65
CA ALA A 183 -18.11 10.18 -10.47
C ALA A 183 -18.02 8.85 -11.22
N GLU A 184 -17.53 8.87 -12.46
CA GLU A 184 -17.27 7.64 -13.23
C GLU A 184 -16.23 6.74 -12.53
N ALA A 185 -15.18 7.35 -11.97
CA ALA A 185 -14.19 6.60 -11.20
C ALA A 185 -14.79 5.95 -9.94
N TYR A 186 -15.77 6.61 -9.29
CA TYR A 186 -16.49 6.06 -8.13
C TYR A 186 -17.23 4.79 -8.53
N LEU A 187 -17.97 4.81 -9.64
CA LEU A 187 -18.68 3.64 -10.16
C LEU A 187 -17.72 2.47 -10.41
N ILE A 188 -16.59 2.74 -11.08
CA ILE A 188 -15.56 1.71 -11.34
C ILE A 188 -15.00 1.15 -10.03
N ARG A 189 -14.71 2.00 -9.04
CA ARG A 189 -14.18 1.56 -7.75
C ARG A 189 -15.19 0.71 -6.98
N VAL A 190 -16.47 1.07 -6.99
CA VAL A 190 -17.54 0.25 -6.39
C VAL A 190 -17.68 -1.10 -7.12
N GLN A 191 -17.57 -1.12 -8.45
CA GLN A 191 -17.58 -2.36 -9.22
C GLN A 191 -16.44 -3.30 -8.81
N ARG A 192 -15.27 -2.76 -8.47
CA ARG A 192 -14.09 -3.55 -8.05
C ARG A 192 -14.25 -4.23 -6.68
N ILE A 193 -15.28 -3.90 -5.90
CA ILE A 193 -15.59 -4.62 -4.64
C ILE A 193 -15.73 -6.12 -4.92
N SER A 194 -16.35 -6.51 -6.04
CA SER A 194 -16.49 -7.93 -6.39
C SER A 194 -15.15 -8.64 -6.49
N LYS A 195 -14.20 -8.06 -7.24
CA LYS A 195 -12.86 -8.64 -7.39
C LYS A 195 -12.11 -8.68 -6.05
N ALA A 196 -12.21 -7.61 -5.26
CA ALA A 196 -11.57 -7.56 -3.95
C ALA A 196 -12.10 -8.69 -3.05
N PHE A 197 -13.42 -8.91 -3.03
CA PHE A 197 -14.03 -9.99 -2.25
C PHE A 197 -13.63 -11.38 -2.76
N ASP A 198 -13.49 -11.57 -4.08
CA ASP A 198 -12.97 -12.83 -4.63
C ASP A 198 -11.54 -13.14 -4.14
N GLN A 199 -10.69 -12.11 -4.04
CA GLN A 199 -9.35 -12.23 -3.48
C GLN A 199 -9.35 -12.51 -1.96
N LEU A 200 -10.28 -11.89 -1.21
CA LEU A 200 -10.46 -12.20 0.22
C LEU A 200 -10.89 -13.65 0.44
N ILE A 201 -11.79 -14.15 -0.42
CA ILE A 201 -12.22 -15.55 -0.40
C ILE A 201 -11.05 -16.48 -0.68
N GLU A 202 -10.24 -16.21 -1.70
CA GLU A 202 -9.03 -16.97 -2.01
C GLU A 202 -8.09 -17.05 -0.79
N GLN A 203 -7.83 -15.91 -0.16
CA GLN A 203 -7.03 -15.82 1.07
C GLN A 203 -7.63 -16.56 2.27
N GLN A 204 -8.96 -16.60 2.39
CA GLN A 204 -9.65 -17.32 3.46
C GLN A 204 -9.59 -18.85 3.24
N ILE A 205 -9.73 -19.28 2.00
CA ILE A 205 -9.56 -20.69 1.60
C ILE A 205 -8.12 -21.15 1.86
N GLU A 206 -7.13 -20.32 1.56
CA GLU A 206 -5.73 -20.62 1.85
C GLU A 206 -5.47 -20.79 3.36
N ARG A 207 -6.07 -19.94 4.20
CA ARG A 207 -6.05 -20.09 5.66
C ARG A 207 -6.64 -21.44 6.10
N ARG A 208 -7.78 -21.82 5.54
CA ARG A 208 -8.43 -23.12 5.80
C ARG A 208 -7.49 -24.28 5.47
N HIS A 209 -6.82 -24.27 4.30
CA HIS A 209 -5.86 -25.31 3.91
C HIS A 209 -4.65 -25.42 4.85
N ARG A 210 -4.30 -24.32 5.53
CA ARG A 210 -3.21 -24.26 6.51
C ARG A 210 -3.65 -24.60 7.95
N ASN A 211 -4.91 -24.98 8.16
CA ASN A 211 -5.52 -25.16 9.48
C ASN A 211 -5.47 -23.88 10.34
N ILE A 212 -5.57 -22.72 9.70
CA ILE A 212 -5.74 -21.43 10.39
C ILE A 212 -7.22 -21.11 10.48
N GLU A 213 -7.85 -21.67 11.50
CA GLU A 213 -9.29 -21.54 11.73
C GLU A 213 -9.59 -20.31 12.58
N THR A 214 -10.53 -19.48 12.12
CA THR A 214 -11.05 -18.37 12.92
C THR A 214 -12.02 -18.90 14.00
N PRO A 215 -11.95 -18.44 15.26
CA PRO A 215 -12.81 -18.92 16.34
C PRO A 215 -14.30 -18.76 16.01
N ARG A 216 -15.13 -19.71 16.50
CA ARG A 216 -16.56 -19.75 16.21
C ARG A 216 -17.27 -18.45 16.58
N PHE A 217 -17.02 -17.90 17.76
CA PHE A 217 -17.64 -16.64 18.18
C PHE A 217 -17.28 -15.45 17.29
N VAL A 218 -16.08 -15.44 16.70
CA VAL A 218 -15.63 -14.41 15.75
C VAL A 218 -16.39 -14.55 14.43
N LEU A 219 -16.43 -15.78 13.89
CA LEU A 219 -17.16 -16.10 12.66
C LEU A 219 -18.64 -15.75 12.77
N GLN A 220 -19.31 -16.16 13.85
CA GLN A 220 -20.72 -15.84 14.06
C GLN A 220 -20.95 -14.32 14.05
N ARG A 221 -20.13 -13.57 14.79
CA ARG A 221 -20.32 -12.13 14.92
C ARG A 221 -20.08 -11.38 13.61
N VAL A 222 -19.10 -11.81 12.80
CA VAL A 222 -18.87 -11.19 11.48
C VAL A 222 -19.96 -11.57 10.49
N ILE A 223 -20.44 -12.82 10.50
CA ILE A 223 -21.57 -13.28 9.67
C ILE A 223 -22.82 -12.47 9.98
N ASP A 224 -23.21 -12.35 11.26
CA ASP A 224 -24.40 -11.59 11.66
C ASP A 224 -24.36 -10.14 11.13
N GLY A 225 -23.20 -9.50 11.23
CA GLY A 225 -23.00 -8.12 10.74
C GLY A 225 -23.06 -8.02 9.21
N LEU A 226 -22.45 -8.98 8.50
CA LEU A 226 -22.48 -9.03 7.04
C LEU A 226 -23.86 -9.37 6.50
N GLU A 227 -24.60 -10.28 7.13
CA GLU A 227 -25.97 -10.62 6.75
C GLU A 227 -26.92 -9.44 6.95
N ALA A 228 -26.81 -8.72 8.06
CA ALA A 228 -27.62 -7.52 8.31
C ALA A 228 -27.37 -6.46 7.22
N PHE A 229 -26.11 -6.19 6.88
CA PHE A 229 -25.77 -5.25 5.82
C PHE A 229 -26.19 -5.74 4.44
N HIS A 230 -25.97 -7.01 4.13
CA HIS A 230 -26.35 -7.63 2.86
C HIS A 230 -27.87 -7.62 2.65
N LYS A 231 -28.64 -7.90 3.70
CA LYS A 231 -30.11 -7.79 3.67
C LYS A 231 -30.55 -6.37 3.35
N GLN A 232 -29.94 -5.35 3.98
CA GLN A 232 -30.20 -3.95 3.64
C GLN A 232 -29.88 -3.65 2.16
N LEU A 233 -28.76 -4.14 1.64
CA LEU A 233 -28.40 -3.95 0.23
C LEU A 233 -29.42 -4.59 -0.73
N ARG A 234 -29.98 -5.74 -0.38
CA ARG A 234 -30.99 -6.45 -1.19
C ARG A 234 -32.35 -5.77 -1.15
N ASP A 235 -32.82 -5.45 0.05
CA ASP A 235 -34.17 -4.92 0.26
C ASP A 235 -34.26 -3.45 -0.18
N GLU A 236 -33.24 -2.65 0.13
CA GLU A 236 -33.24 -1.20 -0.08
C GLU A 236 -31.88 -0.71 -0.65
N PRO A 237 -31.48 -1.14 -1.86
CA PRO A 237 -30.18 -0.80 -2.45
C PRO A 237 -29.95 0.71 -2.57
N ASN A 238 -31.01 1.49 -2.76
CA ASN A 238 -31.00 2.95 -2.79
C ASN A 238 -30.64 3.59 -1.45
N LYS A 239 -30.79 2.88 -0.33
CA LYS A 239 -30.36 3.31 1.02
C LYS A 239 -28.97 2.79 1.38
N SER A 240 -28.25 2.16 0.45
CA SER A 240 -26.86 1.79 0.67
C SER A 240 -26.02 3.05 0.97
N PRO A 241 -25.09 3.00 1.94
CA PRO A 241 -24.13 4.10 2.17
C PRO A 241 -23.37 4.50 0.90
N LEU A 242 -23.12 3.54 -0.01
CA LEU A 242 -22.49 3.81 -1.30
C LEU A 242 -23.34 4.73 -2.18
N ILE A 243 -24.68 4.56 -2.18
CA ILE A 243 -25.60 5.42 -2.93
C ILE A 243 -25.76 6.77 -2.24
N ILE A 244 -26.05 6.77 -0.94
CA ILE A 244 -26.31 7.99 -0.17
C ILE A 244 -25.11 8.94 -0.30
N THR A 245 -23.91 8.44 0.00
CA THR A 245 -22.69 9.25 -0.09
C THR A 245 -22.36 9.66 -1.52
N PHE A 246 -22.71 8.86 -2.53
CA PHE A 246 -22.53 9.25 -3.93
C PHE A 246 -23.44 10.42 -4.30
N ILE A 247 -24.72 10.37 -3.91
CA ILE A 247 -25.68 11.45 -4.12
C ILE A 247 -25.23 12.73 -3.42
N ASP A 248 -24.83 12.64 -2.14
CA ASP A 248 -24.38 13.80 -1.36
C ASP A 248 -23.17 14.51 -2.00
N LYS A 249 -22.29 13.74 -2.63
CA LYS A 249 -21.09 14.27 -3.31
C LYS A 249 -21.37 14.75 -4.73
N LEU A 250 -22.45 14.29 -5.36
CA LEU A 250 -22.82 14.62 -6.72
C LEU A 250 -23.76 15.83 -6.73
N ASN A 251 -23.23 17.02 -7.06
CA ASN A 251 -24.01 18.26 -7.07
C ASN A 251 -24.17 18.86 -8.47
N ASP A 252 -25.05 19.85 -8.59
CA ASP A 252 -25.41 20.51 -9.85
C ASP A 252 -24.23 21.24 -10.53
N ARG A 253 -23.12 21.51 -9.82
CA ARG A 253 -21.89 22.06 -10.44
C ARG A 253 -21.09 21.01 -11.20
N ILE A 254 -21.34 19.73 -10.93
CA ILE A 254 -20.60 18.60 -11.52
C ILE A 254 -21.25 18.14 -12.83
N CYS A 255 -22.57 17.99 -12.84
CA CYS A 255 -23.34 17.58 -14.03
C CYS A 255 -24.85 17.89 -13.87
N SER A 256 -25.59 17.84 -14.98
CA SER A 256 -27.04 18.07 -15.00
C SER A 256 -27.81 16.98 -14.23
N LYS A 257 -29.04 17.29 -13.80
CA LYS A 257 -29.89 16.34 -13.05
C LYS A 257 -30.17 15.06 -13.83
N GLU A 258 -30.31 15.15 -15.16
CA GLU A 258 -30.48 13.99 -16.03
C GLU A 258 -29.25 13.08 -15.96
N LYS A 259 -28.05 13.67 -16.02
CA LYS A 259 -26.80 12.92 -15.90
C LYS A 259 -26.59 12.35 -14.49
N GLN A 260 -27.00 13.08 -13.45
CA GLN A 260 -26.98 12.58 -12.08
C GLN A 260 -27.85 11.32 -11.95
N ASN A 261 -29.09 11.37 -12.45
CA ASN A 261 -30.01 10.23 -12.44
C ASN A 261 -29.45 9.03 -13.22
N GLU A 262 -28.82 9.26 -14.38
CA GLU A 262 -28.14 8.22 -15.14
C GLU A 262 -27.04 7.53 -14.32
N LEU A 263 -26.17 8.31 -13.66
CA LEU A 263 -25.07 7.80 -12.83
C LEU A 263 -25.57 7.04 -11.61
N ILE A 264 -26.61 7.54 -10.94
CA ILE A 264 -27.25 6.87 -9.80
C ILE A 264 -27.83 5.52 -10.24
N ASN A 265 -28.53 5.47 -11.36
CA ASN A 265 -29.08 4.22 -11.90
C ASN A 265 -27.99 3.21 -12.26
N ARG A 266 -26.89 3.68 -12.85
CA ARG A 266 -25.72 2.84 -13.14
C ARG A 266 -25.08 2.31 -11.86
N LEU A 267 -24.94 3.14 -10.82
CA LEU A 267 -24.41 2.71 -9.53
C LEU A 267 -25.33 1.68 -8.85
N LEU A 268 -26.65 1.89 -8.88
CA LEU A 268 -27.62 0.90 -8.41
C LEU A 268 -27.48 -0.44 -9.14
N ASN A 269 -27.28 -0.39 -10.46
CA ASN A 269 -27.07 -1.60 -11.26
C ASN A 269 -25.76 -2.31 -10.89
N ILE A 270 -24.67 -1.57 -10.68
CA ILE A 270 -23.39 -2.12 -10.19
C ILE A 270 -23.56 -2.78 -8.82
N ILE A 271 -24.29 -2.15 -7.89
CA ILE A 271 -24.56 -2.76 -6.59
C ILE A 271 -25.30 -4.10 -6.75
N LYS A 272 -26.33 -4.14 -7.61
CA LYS A 272 -27.13 -5.35 -7.86
C LYS A 272 -26.33 -6.47 -8.52
N ILE A 273 -25.48 -6.16 -9.50
CA ILE A 273 -24.81 -7.16 -10.34
C ILE A 273 -23.44 -7.56 -9.77
N ASN A 274 -22.75 -6.65 -9.06
CA ASN A 274 -21.39 -6.88 -8.60
C ASN A 274 -21.30 -6.97 -7.07
N VAL A 275 -21.88 -6.03 -6.33
CA VAL A 275 -21.68 -5.94 -4.88
C VAL A 275 -22.50 -7.01 -4.15
N ILE A 276 -23.81 -7.11 -4.39
CA ILE A 276 -24.67 -8.10 -3.73
C ILE A 276 -24.16 -9.54 -3.97
N PRO A 277 -23.85 -9.98 -5.21
CA PRO A 277 -23.31 -11.32 -5.43
C PRO A 277 -21.94 -11.56 -4.77
N ALA A 278 -21.14 -10.52 -4.56
CA ALA A 278 -19.88 -10.66 -3.86
C ALA A 278 -20.08 -10.96 -2.36
N TYR A 279 -21.05 -10.30 -1.72
CA TYR A 279 -21.45 -10.62 -0.35
C TYR A 279 -22.03 -12.04 -0.24
N ASP A 280 -22.80 -12.50 -1.23
CA ASP A 280 -23.29 -13.89 -1.26
C ASP A 280 -22.14 -14.90 -1.22
N ARG A 281 -21.12 -14.72 -2.08
CA ARG A 281 -19.97 -15.62 -2.14
C ARG A 281 -19.17 -15.59 -0.83
N LEU A 282 -18.95 -14.40 -0.28
CA LEU A 282 -18.22 -14.24 0.97
C LEU A 282 -18.96 -14.92 2.14
N LEU A 283 -20.27 -14.65 2.28
CA LEU A 283 -21.11 -15.27 3.31
C LEU A 283 -21.15 -16.79 3.17
N ASN A 284 -21.22 -17.33 1.96
CA ASN A 284 -21.17 -18.77 1.74
C ASN A 284 -19.89 -19.40 2.32
N ILE A 285 -18.73 -18.82 2.03
CA ILE A 285 -17.43 -19.32 2.54
C ILE A 285 -17.35 -19.21 4.07
N LEU A 286 -17.84 -18.11 4.64
CA LEU A 286 -17.85 -17.94 6.09
C LEU A 286 -18.81 -18.91 6.80
N HIS A 287 -19.96 -19.21 6.20
CA HIS A 287 -20.89 -20.24 6.71
C HIS A 287 -20.28 -21.63 6.64
N GLU A 288 -19.57 -21.95 5.57
CA GLU A 288 -18.78 -23.19 5.48
C GLU A 288 -17.72 -23.25 6.59
N ASP A 289 -16.96 -22.18 6.82
CA ASP A 289 -15.99 -22.11 7.92
C ASP A 289 -16.67 -22.31 9.28
N LEU A 290 -17.80 -21.65 9.51
CA LEU A 290 -18.58 -21.74 10.74
C LEU A 290 -19.11 -23.16 10.98
N SER A 291 -19.46 -23.90 9.92
CA SER A 291 -19.92 -25.29 10.04
C SER A 291 -18.80 -26.26 10.42
N ASN A 292 -17.55 -25.92 10.08
CA ASN A 292 -16.39 -26.78 10.27
C ASN A 292 -15.61 -26.48 11.56
N VAL A 293 -15.69 -25.24 12.08
CA VAL A 293 -14.98 -24.84 13.30
C VAL A 293 -15.55 -25.55 14.53
N LYS A 294 -14.67 -26.19 15.31
CA LYS A 294 -15.07 -27.09 16.41
C LYS A 294 -15.06 -26.46 17.80
N THR A 295 -14.37 -25.33 17.98
CA THR A 295 -14.01 -24.83 19.32
C THR A 295 -13.78 -23.32 19.35
N ASP A 296 -13.97 -22.67 20.51
CA ASP A 296 -13.68 -21.25 20.78
C ASP A 296 -12.26 -21.03 21.35
N HIS A 297 -11.25 -21.66 20.76
CA HIS A 297 -9.88 -21.58 21.27
C HIS A 297 -9.16 -20.27 20.89
N GLY A 298 -8.17 -19.91 21.71
CA GLY A 298 -7.24 -18.82 21.40
C GLY A 298 -6.18 -19.24 20.38
N LEU A 299 -5.25 -18.32 20.09
CA LEU A 299 -4.19 -18.53 19.09
C LEU A 299 -3.34 -19.78 19.35
N TRP A 300 -3.22 -20.24 20.60
CA TRP A 300 -2.49 -21.46 20.98
C TRP A 300 -2.94 -22.73 20.25
N LYS A 301 -4.16 -22.75 19.68
CA LYS A 301 -4.67 -23.89 18.91
C LYS A 301 -4.10 -23.95 17.49
N LEU A 302 -3.66 -22.82 16.93
CA LEU A 302 -3.06 -22.75 15.61
C LEU A 302 -1.70 -23.47 15.61
N PRO A 303 -1.21 -23.92 14.44
CA PRO A 303 0.17 -24.39 14.30
C PRO A 303 1.16 -23.38 14.93
N ASN A 304 2.04 -23.82 15.83
CA ASN A 304 3.00 -22.95 16.54
C ASN A 304 2.34 -21.71 17.22
N GLY A 305 1.09 -21.84 17.66
CA GLY A 305 0.29 -20.72 18.14
C GLY A 305 0.82 -20.02 19.39
N ASP A 306 1.57 -20.72 20.24
CA ASP A 306 2.28 -20.18 21.40
C ASP A 306 3.37 -19.19 20.98
N LYS A 307 4.20 -19.55 19.98
CA LYS A 307 5.21 -18.66 19.42
C LYS A 307 4.57 -17.47 18.71
N TYR A 308 3.50 -17.71 17.95
CA TYR A 308 2.77 -16.62 17.29
C TYR A 308 2.17 -15.64 18.29
N TYR A 309 1.59 -16.14 19.39
CA TYR A 309 1.05 -15.31 20.46
C TYR A 309 2.14 -14.43 21.09
N LYS A 310 3.34 -14.99 21.34
CA LYS A 310 4.48 -14.21 21.84
C LYS A 310 4.90 -13.09 20.89
N LEU A 311 4.91 -13.35 19.58
CA LEU A 311 5.21 -12.31 18.59
C LEU A 311 4.12 -11.23 18.53
N CYS A 312 2.84 -11.61 18.60
CA CYS A 312 1.73 -10.66 18.68
C CYS A 312 1.83 -9.79 19.94
N LEU A 313 2.22 -10.38 21.07
CA LEU A 313 2.47 -9.67 22.31
C LEU A 313 3.58 -8.63 22.14
N GLU A 314 4.74 -9.02 21.59
CA GLU A 314 5.85 -8.11 21.30
C GLU A 314 5.42 -6.96 20.37
N TYR A 315 4.66 -7.27 19.32
CA TYR A 315 4.13 -6.27 18.39
C TYR A 315 3.21 -5.24 19.06
N HIS A 316 2.32 -5.69 19.96
CA HIS A 316 1.34 -4.81 20.60
C HIS A 316 1.86 -4.05 21.82
N THR A 317 2.86 -4.60 22.50
CA THR A 317 3.31 -4.09 23.80
C THR A 317 4.76 -3.62 23.81
N THR A 318 5.54 -3.94 22.78
CA THR A 318 6.97 -3.67 22.67
C THR A 318 7.82 -4.23 23.82
N THR A 319 7.26 -5.11 24.66
CA THR A 319 7.95 -5.75 25.77
C THR A 319 8.43 -7.16 25.41
N ASN A 320 9.49 -7.58 26.09
CA ASN A 320 10.05 -8.94 26.00
C ASN A 320 9.51 -9.88 27.10
N MET A 321 8.59 -9.40 27.94
CA MET A 321 7.94 -10.23 28.95
C MET A 321 7.22 -11.41 28.29
N SER A 322 7.24 -12.56 28.96
CA SER A 322 6.47 -13.74 28.59
C SER A 322 4.97 -13.53 28.81
N PRO A 323 4.11 -14.32 28.14
CA PRO A 323 2.68 -14.37 28.41
C PRO A 323 2.34 -14.55 29.88
N ASP A 324 3.07 -15.43 30.58
CA ASP A 324 2.85 -15.72 32.00
C ASP A 324 3.22 -14.52 32.88
N GLU A 325 4.37 -13.88 32.65
CA GLU A 325 4.77 -12.67 33.39
C GLU A 325 3.74 -11.54 33.23
N ILE A 326 3.18 -11.36 32.02
CA ILE A 326 2.14 -10.37 31.78
C ILE A 326 0.82 -10.75 32.46
N HIS A 327 0.48 -12.04 32.47
CA HIS A 327 -0.73 -12.51 33.15
C HIS A 327 -0.64 -12.27 34.67
N GLU A 328 0.50 -12.60 35.29
CA GLU A 328 0.73 -12.35 36.72
C GLU A 328 0.75 -10.85 37.06
N LEU A 329 1.41 -10.03 36.23
CA LEU A 329 1.39 -8.58 36.39
C LEU A 329 -0.04 -8.03 36.28
N GLY A 330 -0.83 -8.55 35.33
CA GLY A 330 -2.23 -8.21 35.15
C GLY A 330 -3.07 -8.52 36.39
N LYS A 331 -2.95 -9.73 36.96
CA LYS A 331 -3.64 -10.10 38.21
C LYS A 331 -3.27 -9.17 39.36
N THR A 332 -1.98 -8.89 39.53
CA THR A 332 -1.48 -7.96 40.55
C THR A 332 -2.10 -6.57 40.40
N HIS A 333 -2.20 -6.07 39.17
CA HIS A 333 -2.83 -4.77 38.91
C HIS A 333 -4.35 -4.78 39.13
N VAL A 334 -5.06 -5.84 38.75
CA VAL A 334 -6.50 -5.98 39.01
C VAL A 334 -6.78 -5.93 40.50
N GLU A 335 -6.05 -6.70 41.31
CA GLU A 335 -6.22 -6.71 42.76
C GLU A 335 -5.94 -5.32 43.36
N ARG A 336 -4.81 -4.71 42.99
CA ARG A 336 -4.46 -3.35 43.45
C ARG A 336 -5.54 -2.34 43.12
N ILE A 337 -6.02 -2.30 41.87
CA ILE A 337 -7.05 -1.34 41.42
C ILE A 337 -8.36 -1.58 42.16
N GLN A 338 -8.78 -2.84 42.35
CA GLN A 338 -9.99 -3.16 43.10
C GLN A 338 -9.90 -2.74 44.57
N ASN A 339 -8.74 -2.89 45.21
CA ASN A 339 -8.53 -2.45 46.58
C ASN A 339 -8.59 -0.92 46.70
N GLU A 340 -8.04 -0.18 45.72
CA GLU A 340 -8.18 1.28 45.69
C GLU A 340 -9.63 1.72 45.44
N MET A 341 -10.41 1.01 44.62
CA MET A 341 -11.83 1.33 44.39
C MET A 341 -12.75 1.09 45.60
N ARG A 342 -12.33 0.26 46.57
CA ARG A 342 -13.09 -0.04 47.80
C ARG A 342 -12.79 0.92 48.95
N LYS A 343 -11.72 1.71 48.85
CA LYS A 343 -11.41 2.78 49.80
C LYS A 343 -12.28 3.99 49.49
#